data_AF-A0A959L3S6-F1
#
_entry.id   AF-A0A959L3S6-F1
#
_cell.length_a   1.000
_cell.length_b   1.000
_cell.length_c   1.000
_cell.angle_alpha   90.00
_cell.angle_beta   90.00
_cell.angle_gamma   90.00
#
_symmetry.space_group_name_H-M   'P 1'
#
loop_
_entity.id
_entity.type
_entity.pdbx_description
1 polymer ?
#
loop_
_entity_poly.entity_id
_entity_poly.type
_entity_poly.pdbx_seq_one_letter_code
_entity_poly.pdbx_strand_id
1 'polypeptide(L)'
;SFLAVGLILYAFFMFFIAIRLTPADFWPTSHISPNLSTEMQEAIRNKVSDYNYAFRLVYGQGLWIIIGSLIAFLVGQLLDVLVFHRIKKVTGEKMIWLRATGSTLISQFVDSFVVLFVAFYIGAGWSFKLVLAIGMVNYIYKFIMAIVLTPLIYVAHDMIERYLGEELASKLKNEALAA
;
A
#
# COMPACT_ATOMS: atom_id res chain seq x y z
N SER A 1 10.19 11.93 4.90
CA SER A 1 11.31 11.96 5.85
C SER A 1 12.20 10.75 5.62
N PHE A 2 13.50 10.93 5.40
CA PHE A 2 14.47 9.83 5.21
C PHE A 2 14.50 8.85 6.39
N LEU A 3 14.16 9.31 7.61
CA LEU A 3 14.05 8.48 8.81
C LEU A 3 12.97 7.40 8.66
N ALA A 4 11.79 7.75 8.14
CA ALA A 4 10.69 6.81 7.97
C ALA A 4 11.04 5.71 6.96
N VAL A 5 11.71 6.09 5.86
CA VAL A 5 12.22 5.12 4.88
C VAL A 5 13.25 4.19 5.52
N GLY A 6 14.16 4.73 6.33
CA GLY A 6 15.15 3.93 7.05
C GLY A 6 14.54 2.91 8.01
N LEU A 7 13.52 3.31 8.79
CA LEU A 7 12.82 2.42 9.72
C LEU A 7 12.06 1.31 8.99
N ILE A 8 11.41 1.65 7.88
CA ILE A 8 10.70 0.71 7.01
C ILE A 8 11.69 -0.34 6.46
N LEU A 9 12.84 0.10 5.92
CA LEU A 9 13.88 -0.80 5.42
C LEU A 9 14.47 -1.68 6.51
N TYR A 10 14.72 -1.14 7.71
CA TYR A 10 15.20 -1.90 8.85
C TYR A 10 14.21 -3.00 9.25
N ALA A 11 12.92 -2.67 9.40
CA ALA A 11 11.89 -3.64 9.74
C ALA A 11 11.87 -4.80 8.72
N PHE A 12 11.95 -4.49 7.42
CA PHE A 12 11.97 -5.51 6.38
C PHE A 12 13.21 -6.39 6.39
N PHE A 13 14.36 -5.80 6.65
CA PHE A 13 15.59 -6.57 6.80
C PHE A 13 15.50 -7.55 7.97
N MET A 14 14.96 -7.11 9.10
CA MET A 14 14.72 -7.97 10.27
C MET A 14 13.72 -9.09 9.96
N PHE A 15 12.61 -8.79 9.27
CA PHE A 15 11.65 -9.81 8.84
C PHE A 15 12.27 -10.82 7.87
N PHE A 16 13.09 -10.36 6.93
CA PHE A 16 13.77 -11.23 5.98
C PHE A 16 14.70 -12.23 6.67
N ILE A 17 15.43 -11.79 7.70
CA ILE A 17 16.25 -12.68 8.54
C ILE A 17 15.34 -13.65 9.31
N ALA A 18 14.30 -13.14 9.97
CA ALA A 18 13.40 -13.95 10.80
C ALA A 18 12.76 -15.12 10.02
N ILE A 19 12.35 -14.89 8.77
CA ILE A 19 11.75 -15.91 7.89
C ILE A 19 12.73 -17.04 7.54
N ARG A 20 14.04 -16.82 7.66
CA ARG A 20 15.08 -17.81 7.39
C ARG A 20 15.60 -18.53 8.64
N LEU A 21 15.17 -18.11 9.83
CA LEU A 21 15.58 -18.74 11.08
C LEU A 21 14.71 -19.96 11.39
N THR A 22 15.32 -20.96 12.02
CA THR A 22 14.60 -22.08 12.60
C THR A 22 14.14 -21.72 14.02
N PRO A 23 12.85 -21.91 14.36
CA PRO A 23 12.32 -21.66 15.68
C PRO A 23 12.87 -22.71 16.65
N ALA A 24 12.91 -22.34 17.93
CA ALA A 24 13.26 -23.29 18.98
C ALA A 24 12.17 -24.37 19.13
N ASP A 25 12.59 -25.57 19.56
CA ASP A 25 11.75 -26.79 19.57
C ASP A 25 10.47 -26.68 20.42
N PHE A 26 10.44 -25.78 21.40
CA PHE A 26 9.26 -25.57 22.26
C PHE A 26 8.16 -24.73 21.59
N TRP A 27 8.48 -23.93 20.57
CA TRP A 27 7.53 -23.01 19.94
C TRP A 27 6.43 -23.71 19.13
N PRO A 28 6.75 -24.72 18.28
CA PRO A 28 5.73 -25.48 17.56
C PRO A 28 4.73 -26.20 18.47
N THR A 29 5.07 -26.48 19.72
CA THR A 29 4.17 -27.16 20.68
C THR A 29 3.49 -26.22 21.66
N SER A 30 3.83 -24.92 21.68
CA SER A 30 3.34 -23.94 22.66
C SER A 30 1.82 -23.75 22.68
N HIS A 31 1.15 -23.97 21.54
CA HIS A 31 -0.29 -23.84 21.40
C HIS A 31 -1.07 -25.10 21.82
N ILE A 32 -0.36 -26.18 22.17
CA ILE A 32 -0.95 -27.45 22.63
C ILE A 32 -0.99 -27.40 24.16
N SER A 33 -2.21 -27.37 24.73
CA SER A 33 -2.36 -27.41 26.18
C SER A 33 -2.01 -28.80 26.72
N PRO A 34 -1.15 -28.90 27.76
CA PRO A 34 -0.80 -30.18 28.37
C PRO A 34 -1.98 -30.89 29.04
N ASN A 35 -3.10 -30.18 29.28
CA ASN A 35 -4.29 -30.71 29.92
C ASN A 35 -5.26 -31.40 28.95
N LEU A 36 -4.96 -31.45 27.65
CA LEU A 36 -5.79 -32.10 26.63
C LEU A 36 -5.46 -33.60 26.51
N SER A 37 -6.44 -34.41 26.10
CA SER A 37 -6.20 -35.83 25.77
C SER A 37 -5.20 -35.98 24.62
N THR A 38 -4.43 -37.06 24.63
CA THR A 38 -3.39 -37.35 23.64
C THR A 38 -3.91 -37.31 22.20
N GLU A 39 -5.12 -37.84 21.96
CA GLU A 39 -5.79 -37.79 20.65
C GLU A 39 -6.05 -36.36 20.17
N MET A 40 -6.44 -35.46 21.07
CA MET A 40 -6.70 -34.06 20.74
C MET A 40 -5.38 -33.29 20.47
N GLN A 41 -4.31 -33.62 21.20
CA GLN A 41 -2.98 -33.03 20.97
C GLN A 41 -2.43 -33.40 19.59
N GLU A 42 -2.57 -34.67 19.18
CA GLU A 42 -2.16 -35.13 17.85
C GLU A 42 -3.02 -34.54 16.74
N ALA A 43 -4.35 -34.46 16.94
CA ALA A 43 -5.25 -33.82 16.00
C ALA A 43 -4.89 -32.35 15.75
N ILE A 44 -4.47 -31.61 16.78
CA ILE A 44 -4.00 -30.22 16.65
C ILE A 44 -2.65 -30.17 15.93
N ARG A 45 -1.69 -31.02 16.29
CA ARG A 45 -0.37 -31.09 15.65
C ARG A 45 -0.47 -31.36 14.14
N ASN A 46 -1.40 -32.21 13.73
CA ASN A 46 -1.60 -32.56 12.33
C ASN A 46 -2.26 -31.46 11.48
N LYS A 47 -2.82 -30.40 12.09
CA LYS A 47 -3.39 -29.27 11.34
C LYS A 47 -2.33 -28.41 10.65
N VAL A 48 -1.11 -28.36 11.17
CA VAL A 48 0.02 -27.63 10.58
C VAL A 48 1.24 -28.53 10.62
N SER A 49 1.52 -29.19 9.49
CA SER A 49 2.62 -30.17 9.38
C SER A 49 4.01 -29.55 9.50
N ASP A 50 4.19 -28.30 9.05
CA ASP A 50 5.45 -27.57 9.15
C ASP A 50 5.19 -26.06 9.39
N TYR A 51 5.46 -25.62 10.62
CA TYR A 51 5.30 -24.23 11.04
C TYR A 51 6.25 -23.28 10.31
N ASN A 52 7.45 -23.73 9.97
CA ASN A 52 8.44 -22.92 9.26
C ASN A 52 8.03 -22.72 7.82
N TYR A 53 7.55 -23.79 7.18
CA TYR A 53 7.01 -23.70 5.84
C TYR A 53 5.81 -22.75 5.79
N ALA A 54 4.85 -22.88 6.72
CA ALA A 54 3.69 -21.99 6.80
C ALA A 54 4.11 -20.53 7.04
N PHE A 55 5.04 -20.28 7.96
CA PHE A 55 5.57 -18.94 8.23
C PHE A 55 6.24 -18.33 6.99
N ARG A 56 7.09 -19.11 6.30
CA ARG A 56 7.74 -18.68 5.05
C ARG A 56 6.75 -18.39 3.94
N LEU A 57 5.68 -19.16 3.82
CA LEU A 57 4.67 -18.96 2.79
C LEU A 57 3.90 -17.65 3.00
N VAL A 58 3.42 -17.40 4.23
CA VAL A 58 2.62 -16.20 4.54
C VAL A 58 3.47 -14.93 4.51
N TYR A 59 4.60 -14.93 5.23
CA TYR A 59 5.43 -13.73 5.35
C TYR A 59 6.34 -13.51 4.13
N GLY A 60 6.72 -14.58 3.42
CA GLY A 60 7.48 -14.46 2.16
C GLY A 60 6.69 -13.74 1.08
N GLN A 61 5.39 -13.99 0.98
CA GLN A 61 4.51 -13.22 0.09
C GLN A 61 4.42 -11.73 0.50
N GLY A 62 4.38 -11.47 1.81
CA GLY A 62 4.44 -10.11 2.35
C GLY A 62 5.67 -9.35 1.87
N LEU A 63 6.84 -9.97 1.87
CA LEU A 63 8.08 -9.35 1.37
C LEU A 63 7.99 -8.94 -0.11
N TRP A 64 7.37 -9.75 -0.95
CA TRP A 64 7.14 -9.39 -2.36
C TRP A 64 6.19 -8.21 -2.53
N ILE A 65 5.14 -8.13 -1.71
CA ILE A 65 4.22 -6.97 -1.69
C ILE A 65 4.97 -5.69 -1.33
N ILE A 66 5.87 -5.76 -0.36
CA ILE A 66 6.70 -4.65 0.07
C ILE A 66 7.65 -4.19 -1.05
N ILE A 67 8.40 -5.12 -1.64
CA ILE A 67 9.34 -4.83 -2.73
C ILE A 67 8.60 -4.25 -3.93
N GLY A 68 7.45 -4.84 -4.29
CA GLY A 68 6.59 -4.33 -5.35
C GLY A 68 6.09 -2.91 -5.08
N SER A 69 5.66 -2.63 -3.85
CA SER A 69 5.23 -1.28 -3.43
C SER A 69 6.37 -0.25 -3.49
N LEU A 70 7.59 -0.62 -3.07
CA LEU A 70 8.74 0.29 -3.16
C LEU A 70 9.12 0.61 -4.60
N ILE A 71 9.15 -0.40 -5.47
CA ILE A 71 9.45 -0.21 -6.90
C ILE A 71 8.37 0.64 -7.55
N ALA A 72 7.10 0.32 -7.32
CA ALA A 72 5.97 1.06 -7.86
C ALA A 72 5.98 2.52 -7.42
N PHE A 73 6.26 2.78 -6.13
CA PHE A 73 6.38 4.13 -5.60
C PHE A 73 7.50 4.92 -6.29
N LEU A 74 8.70 4.36 -6.41
CA LEU A 74 9.83 5.03 -7.07
C LEU A 74 9.54 5.31 -8.56
N VAL A 75 9.01 4.32 -9.28
CA VAL A 75 8.67 4.45 -10.70
C VAL A 75 7.53 5.45 -10.88
N GLY A 76 6.51 5.39 -10.02
CA GLY A 76 5.35 6.27 -10.04
C GLY A 76 5.73 7.74 -9.82
N GLN A 77 6.59 8.01 -8.83
CA GLN A 77 7.12 9.37 -8.60
C GLN A 77 7.91 9.90 -9.80
N LEU A 78 8.81 9.09 -10.37
CA LEU A 78 9.59 9.51 -11.53
C LEU A 78 8.68 9.78 -12.74
N LEU A 79 7.71 8.90 -12.99
CA LEU A 79 6.74 9.07 -14.06
C LEU A 79 5.86 10.31 -13.85
N ASP A 80 5.41 10.57 -12.63
CA ASP A 80 4.64 11.76 -12.31
C ASP A 80 5.41 13.03 -12.70
N VAL A 81 6.67 13.14 -12.28
CA VAL A 81 7.53 14.30 -12.61
C VAL A 81 7.77 14.40 -14.13
N LEU A 82 8.02 13.28 -14.81
CA LEU A 82 8.27 13.26 -16.26
C LEU A 82 7.02 13.67 -17.05
N VAL A 83 5.86 13.11 -16.71
CA VAL A 83 4.58 13.40 -17.36
C VAL A 83 4.18 14.85 -17.06
N PHE A 84 4.35 15.31 -15.83
CA PHE A 84 4.10 16.71 -15.46
C PHE A 84 4.90 17.68 -16.33
N HIS A 85 6.21 17.44 -16.48
CA HIS A 85 7.06 18.27 -17.34
C HIS A 85 6.67 18.18 -18.82
N ARG A 86 6.27 16.99 -19.28
CA ARG A 86 5.85 16.78 -20.67
C ARG A 86 4.53 17.50 -20.97
N ILE A 87 3.55 17.43 -20.08
CA ILE A 87 2.30 18.19 -20.21
C ILE A 87 2.62 19.69 -20.14
N LYS A 88 3.47 20.15 -19.21
CA LYS A 88 3.90 21.56 -19.15
C LYS A 88 4.48 22.07 -20.47
N LYS A 89 5.31 21.27 -21.15
CA LYS A 89 5.87 21.64 -22.47
C LYS A 89 4.81 21.79 -23.56
N VAL A 90 3.72 21.02 -23.50
CA VAL A 90 2.66 21.03 -24.51
C VAL A 90 1.59 22.08 -24.20
N THR A 91 1.22 22.26 -22.93
CA THR A 91 0.10 23.13 -22.51
C THR A 91 0.54 24.51 -22.02
N GLY A 92 1.84 24.75 -21.89
CA GLY A 92 2.40 26.00 -21.36
C GLY A 92 2.07 26.23 -19.88
N GLU A 93 2.14 27.50 -19.47
CA GLU A 93 1.96 27.94 -18.07
C GLU A 93 0.47 28.00 -17.63
N LYS A 94 -0.49 28.05 -18.58
CA LYS A 94 -1.90 28.38 -18.28
C LYS A 94 -2.71 27.23 -17.67
N MET A 95 -2.40 25.97 -17.98
CA MET A 95 -3.24 24.81 -17.62
C MET A 95 -2.63 24.00 -16.47
N ILE A 96 -2.46 24.62 -15.30
CA ILE A 96 -1.83 24.00 -14.12
C ILE A 96 -2.62 22.79 -13.61
N TRP A 97 -3.95 22.85 -13.66
CA TRP A 97 -4.81 21.75 -13.25
C TRP A 97 -4.64 20.52 -14.14
N LEU A 98 -4.61 20.70 -15.46
CA LEU A 98 -4.50 19.60 -16.42
C LEU A 98 -3.18 18.84 -16.27
N ARG A 99 -2.07 19.54 -16.02
CA ARG A 99 -0.77 18.90 -15.78
C ARG A 99 -0.74 18.13 -14.46
N ALA A 100 -1.31 18.68 -13.38
CA ALA A 100 -1.29 18.03 -12.06
C ALA A 100 -2.21 16.80 -12.01
N THR A 101 -3.43 16.92 -12.52
CA THR A 101 -4.38 15.80 -12.56
C THR A 101 -3.96 14.75 -13.59
N GLY A 102 -3.48 15.18 -14.76
CA GLY A 102 -3.02 14.26 -15.80
C GLY A 102 -1.78 13.45 -15.39
N SER A 103 -0.79 14.09 -14.76
CA SER A 103 0.39 13.37 -14.26
C SER A 103 0.03 12.39 -13.16
N THR A 104 -0.83 12.80 -12.22
CA THR A 104 -1.31 11.95 -11.12
C THR A 104 -2.08 10.74 -11.64
N LEU A 105 -2.97 10.90 -12.62
CA LEU A 105 -3.73 9.79 -13.18
C LEU A 105 -2.82 8.74 -13.86
N ILE A 106 -1.83 9.20 -14.62
CA ILE A 106 -0.90 8.30 -15.33
C ILE A 106 0.05 7.63 -14.34
N SER A 107 0.59 8.37 -13.37
CA SER A 107 1.50 7.82 -12.37
C SER A 107 0.79 6.80 -11.47
N GLN A 108 -0.43 7.08 -11.02
CA GLN A 108 -1.22 6.14 -10.22
C GLN A 108 -1.63 4.88 -10.99
N PHE A 109 -1.89 5.01 -12.30
CA PHE A 109 -2.13 3.85 -13.15
C PHE A 109 -0.89 2.96 -13.15
N VAL A 110 0.29 3.49 -13.49
CA VAL A 110 1.51 2.69 -13.56
C VAL A 110 1.89 2.12 -12.20
N ASP A 111 1.80 2.90 -11.12
CA ASP A 111 2.02 2.44 -9.75
C ASP A 111 1.17 1.20 -9.44
N SER A 112 -0.14 1.28 -9.67
CA SER A 112 -1.06 0.18 -9.35
C SER A 112 -0.74 -1.11 -10.13
N PHE A 113 -0.36 -0.99 -11.40
CA PHE A 113 0.00 -2.17 -12.21
C PHE A 113 1.39 -2.72 -11.87
N VAL A 114 2.36 -1.86 -11.53
CA VAL A 114 3.71 -2.27 -11.12
C VAL A 114 3.67 -3.01 -9.78
N VAL A 115 2.88 -2.54 -8.81
CA VAL A 115 2.67 -3.27 -7.55
C VAL A 115 2.14 -4.67 -7.85
N LEU A 116 1.06 -4.77 -8.63
CA LEU A 116 0.43 -6.05 -8.90
C LEU A 116 1.33 -7.01 -9.67
N PHE A 117 2.11 -6.48 -10.62
CA PHE A 117 3.06 -7.26 -11.40
C PHE A 117 4.19 -7.80 -10.53
N VAL A 118 4.87 -6.95 -9.75
CA VAL A 118 6.01 -7.41 -8.95
C VAL A 118 5.55 -8.29 -7.79
N ALA A 119 4.51 -7.88 -7.05
CA ALA A 119 4.09 -8.56 -5.84
C ALA A 119 3.37 -9.89 -6.12
N PHE A 120 2.52 -9.94 -7.15
CA PHE A 120 1.62 -11.07 -7.36
C PHE A 120 1.94 -11.89 -8.61
N TYR A 121 2.36 -11.28 -9.73
CA TYR A 121 2.82 -12.05 -10.89
C TYR A 121 4.16 -12.74 -10.58
N ILE A 122 5.17 -11.96 -10.17
CA ILE A 122 6.50 -12.49 -9.84
C ILE A 122 6.51 -13.16 -8.46
N GLY A 123 5.96 -12.51 -7.43
CA GLY A 123 6.03 -13.00 -6.05
C GLY A 123 5.09 -14.16 -5.72
N ALA A 124 3.86 -14.14 -6.23
CA ALA A 124 2.82 -15.13 -5.89
C ALA A 124 2.51 -16.12 -7.04
N GLY A 125 3.12 -15.96 -8.21
CA GLY A 125 2.87 -16.81 -9.38
C GLY A 125 1.46 -16.68 -9.96
N TRP A 126 0.80 -15.53 -9.79
CA TRP A 126 -0.52 -15.29 -10.38
C TRP A 126 -0.46 -15.29 -11.90
N SER A 127 -1.56 -15.72 -12.54
CA SER A 127 -1.64 -15.62 -14.00
C SER A 127 -1.67 -14.15 -14.45
N PHE A 128 -1.08 -13.87 -15.60
CA PHE A 128 -1.09 -12.52 -16.18
C PHE A 128 -2.51 -11.99 -16.39
N LYS A 129 -3.46 -12.87 -16.76
CA LYS A 129 -4.88 -12.53 -16.90
C LYS A 129 -5.49 -12.06 -15.58
N LEU A 130 -5.17 -12.73 -14.47
CA LEU A 130 -5.67 -12.36 -13.14
C LEU A 130 -5.12 -11.00 -12.69
N VAL A 131 -3.82 -10.76 -12.92
CA VAL A 131 -3.17 -9.47 -12.60
C VAL A 131 -3.80 -8.33 -13.40
N LEU A 132 -4.04 -8.53 -14.70
CA LEU A 132 -4.72 -7.52 -15.51
C LEU A 132 -6.16 -7.27 -15.05
N ALA A 133 -6.93 -8.33 -14.77
CA ALA A 133 -8.31 -8.19 -14.31
C ALA A 133 -8.40 -7.41 -12.99
N ILE A 134 -7.59 -7.79 -12.00
CA ILE A 134 -7.55 -7.11 -10.70
C ILE A 134 -6.99 -5.70 -10.82
N GLY A 135 -6.00 -5.48 -11.68
CA GLY A 135 -5.43 -4.16 -11.95
C GLY A 135 -6.45 -3.20 -12.57
N MET A 136 -7.23 -3.66 -13.56
CA MET A 136 -8.31 -2.86 -14.14
C MET A 136 -9.39 -2.54 -13.11
N VAL A 137 -9.85 -3.52 -12.34
CA VAL A 137 -10.84 -3.29 -11.29
C VAL A 137 -10.33 -2.29 -10.25
N ASN A 138 -9.08 -2.41 -9.81
CA ASN A 138 -8.47 -1.45 -8.88
C ASN A 138 -8.41 -0.04 -9.47
N TYR A 139 -8.01 0.08 -10.73
CA TYR A 139 -7.93 1.38 -11.39
C TYR A 139 -9.30 2.05 -11.52
N ILE A 140 -10.31 1.31 -11.99
CA ILE A 140 -11.68 1.81 -12.12
C ILE A 140 -12.25 2.17 -10.75
N TYR A 141 -12.02 1.33 -9.73
CA TYR A 141 -12.45 1.62 -8.37
C TYR A 141 -11.83 2.92 -7.84
N LYS A 142 -10.50 3.10 -7.98
CA LYS A 142 -9.82 4.34 -7.57
C LYS A 142 -10.38 5.56 -8.31
N PHE A 143 -10.65 5.42 -9.62
CA PHE A 143 -11.22 6.50 -10.42
C PHE A 143 -12.63 6.89 -9.97
N ILE A 144 -13.53 5.92 -9.77
CA ILE A 144 -14.88 6.16 -9.26
C ILE A 144 -14.82 6.77 -7.86
N MET A 145 -13.97 6.24 -6.97
CA MET A 145 -13.79 6.77 -5.63
C MET A 145 -13.27 8.21 -5.66
N ALA A 146 -12.36 8.56 -6.57
CA ALA A 146 -11.91 9.95 -6.72
C ALA A 146 -13.05 10.89 -7.11
N ILE A 147 -13.93 10.48 -8.04
CA ILE A 147 -15.11 11.24 -8.43
C ILE A 147 -16.09 11.40 -7.27
N VAL A 148 -16.34 10.34 -6.50
CA VAL A 148 -17.26 10.36 -5.35
C VAL A 148 -16.71 11.16 -4.18
N LEU A 149 -15.40 11.07 -3.93
CA LEU A 149 -14.75 11.75 -2.81
C LEU A 149 -14.64 13.26 -3.06
N THR A 150 -14.53 13.70 -4.31
CA THR A 150 -14.45 15.12 -4.66
C THR A 150 -15.62 15.94 -4.09
N PRO A 151 -16.91 15.65 -4.38
CA PRO A 151 -18.03 16.38 -3.79
C PRO A 151 -18.14 16.17 -2.27
N LEU A 152 -17.77 14.99 -1.76
CA LEU A 152 -17.81 14.71 -0.32
C LEU A 152 -16.85 15.63 0.45
N ILE A 153 -15.67 15.92 -0.10
CA ILE A 153 -14.71 16.85 0.49
C ILE A 153 -15.30 18.27 0.56
N TYR A 154 -15.98 18.74 -0.48
CA TYR A 154 -16.64 20.06 -0.46
C TYR A 154 -17.74 20.12 0.61
N VAL A 155 -18.55 19.07 0.74
CA VAL A 155 -19.58 18.99 1.78
C VAL A 155 -18.95 18.99 3.18
N ALA A 156 -17.90 18.20 3.39
CA ALA A 156 -17.19 18.18 4.66
C ALA A 156 -16.58 19.55 5.01
N HIS A 157 -16.03 20.25 4.02
CA HIS A 157 -15.49 21.60 4.20
C HIS A 157 -16.57 22.61 4.61
N ASP A 158 -17.71 22.64 3.91
CA ASP A 158 -18.86 23.51 4.26
C ASP A 158 -19.41 23.20 5.66
N MET A 159 -19.48 21.91 6.04
CA MET A 159 -19.89 21.52 7.40
C MET A 159 -18.91 22.03 8.47
N ILE A 160 -17.61 21.92 8.21
CA ILE A 160 -16.56 22.37 9.13
C ILE A 160 -16.57 23.90 9.26
N GLU A 161 -16.70 24.63 8.15
CA GLU A 161 -16.80 26.10 8.15
C GLU A 161 -18.04 26.58 8.92
N ARG A 162 -19.20 25.93 8.72
CA ARG A 162 -20.43 26.23 9.48
C ARG A 162 -20.31 25.93 10.97
N TYR A 163 -19.53 24.92 11.35
CA TYR A 163 -19.33 24.55 12.75
C TYR A 163 -18.35 25.48 13.48
N LEU A 164 -17.25 25.89 12.83
CA LEU A 164 -16.23 26.78 13.40
C LEU A 164 -16.62 28.27 13.36
N GLY A 165 -17.48 28.66 12.42
CA GLY A 165 -17.79 30.07 12.12
C GLY A 165 -16.73 30.69 11.20
N GLU A 166 -17.19 31.53 10.27
CA GLU A 166 -16.38 32.20 9.21
C GLU A 166 -15.10 32.87 9.75
N GLU A 167 -15.19 33.48 10.93
CA GLU A 167 -14.10 34.26 11.54
C GLU A 167 -12.96 33.37 12.07
N LEU A 168 -13.29 32.28 12.76
CA LEU A 168 -12.30 31.33 13.29
C LEU A 168 -11.71 30.44 12.19
N ALA A 169 -12.53 30.03 11.21
CA ALA A 169 -12.07 29.29 10.03
C ALA A 169 -11.07 30.12 9.21
N SER A 170 -11.37 31.40 8.96
CA SER A 170 -10.46 32.31 8.25
C SER A 170 -9.15 32.54 9.01
N LYS A 171 -9.21 32.69 10.34
CA LYS A 171 -8.01 32.86 11.17
C LYS A 171 -7.08 31.64 11.09
N LEU A 172 -7.62 30.42 11.23
CA LEU A 172 -6.84 29.19 11.13
C LEU A 172 -6.25 28.96 9.74
N LYS A 173 -6.99 29.33 8.68
CA LYS A 173 -6.51 29.24 7.30
C LYS A 173 -5.34 30.19 7.04
N ASN A 174 -5.40 31.41 7.58
CA ASN A 174 -4.32 32.39 7.49
C ASN A 174 -3.08 31.98 8.30
N GLU A 175 -3.26 31.41 9.50
CA GLU A 175 -2.15 30.87 10.30
C GLU A 175 -1.47 29.68 9.61
N ALA A 176 -2.23 28.79 8.97
CA ALA A 176 -1.69 27.65 8.23
C ALA A 176 -0.92 28.03 6.95
N LEU A 177 -1.29 29.16 6.31
CA LEU A 177 -0.58 29.69 5.14
C LEU A 177 0.69 30.48 5.52
N ALA A 178 0.79 30.92 6.78
CA ALA A 178 1.92 31.67 7.31
C ALA A 178 3.01 30.81 7.97
N ALA A 179 2.72 29.52 8.21
CA ALA A 179 3.63 28.52 8.77
C ALA A 179 4.35 27.71 7.69
#